data_AF-A0A9Q4VJN1-F1
#
_entry.id   AF-A0A9Q4VJN1-F1
#
_cell.length_a   1.000
_cell.length_b   1.000
_cell.length_c   1.000
_cell.angle_alpha   90.00
_cell.angle_beta   90.00
_cell.angle_gamma   90.00
#
_symmetry.space_group_name_H-M   'P 1'
#
loop_
_entity.id
_entity.type
_entity.pdbx_description
1 polymer ?
#
loop_
_entity_poly.entity_id
_entity_poly.type
_entity_poly.pdbx_seq_one_letter_code
_entity_poly.pdbx_strand_id
1 'polypeptide(L)'
;MSRMLVISLACLGLANVPVVQAAVYQCARDGRITFSDIPCSSDAKPMALNVYTPSPEAVEQAANQTREIEQSLANGQKQRQAEALRTEIEAKKQKMNNEMTQITENKARSRNVSAEMQSVTTRYQKEIESLNQKLSTLQAK
;
A
#
# COMPACT_ATOMS: atom_id res chain seq x y z
N MET A 1 11.20 -25.17 46.00
CA MET A 1 10.35 -25.33 44.80
C MET A 1 8.89 -25.02 45.14
N SER A 2 8.53 -23.74 45.37
CA SER A 2 7.15 -23.39 45.78
C SER A 2 6.73 -21.93 45.48
N ARG A 3 7.65 -21.08 44.97
CA ARG A 3 7.34 -19.68 44.64
C ARG A 3 7.18 -19.39 43.14
N MET A 4 7.74 -20.25 42.28
CA MET A 4 7.64 -20.14 40.82
C MET A 4 6.31 -20.64 40.25
N LEU A 5 5.56 -21.46 40.99
CA LEU A 5 4.23 -21.96 40.58
C LEU A 5 3.10 -20.97 40.86
N VAL A 6 3.31 -19.97 41.73
CA VAL A 6 2.27 -19.00 42.10
C VAL A 6 2.16 -17.89 41.07
N ILE A 7 3.27 -17.53 40.40
CA ILE A 7 3.30 -16.45 39.41
C ILE A 7 2.71 -16.91 38.07
N SER A 8 2.86 -18.19 37.71
CA SER A 8 2.30 -18.75 36.47
C SER A 8 0.78 -18.96 36.51
N LEU A 9 0.19 -19.10 37.70
CA LEU A 9 -1.27 -19.28 37.84
C LEU A 9 -2.05 -17.96 37.78
N ALA A 10 -1.40 -16.82 38.03
CA ALA A 10 -2.04 -15.50 38.02
C ALA A 10 -2.29 -14.95 36.60
N CYS A 11 -1.55 -15.41 35.59
CA CYS A 11 -1.70 -14.94 34.20
C CYS A 11 -2.82 -15.64 33.41
N LEU A 12 -3.38 -16.76 33.91
CA LEU A 12 -4.48 -17.48 33.23
C LEU A 12 -5.87 -16.86 33.47
N GLY A 13 -5.98 -15.83 34.32
CA GLY A 13 -7.26 -15.20 34.67
C GLY A 13 -7.73 -14.05 33.76
N LEU A 14 -6.92 -13.58 32.80
CA LEU A 14 -7.21 -12.38 32.01
C LEU A 14 -7.89 -12.63 30.66
N ALA A 15 -8.25 -13.89 30.32
CA ALA A 15 -8.87 -14.21 29.03
C ALA A 15 -10.39 -13.97 28.97
N ASN A 16 -11.04 -13.62 30.09
CA ASN A 16 -12.46 -13.26 30.11
C ASN A 16 -12.59 -11.74 30.10
N VAL A 17 -12.28 -11.10 28.98
CA VAL A 17 -12.78 -9.75 28.74
C VAL A 17 -14.29 -9.90 28.59
N PRO A 18 -15.13 -9.39 29.52
CA PRO A 18 -16.56 -9.42 29.31
C PRO A 18 -16.82 -8.66 28.01
N VAL A 19 -17.46 -9.32 27.05
CA VAL A 19 -18.05 -8.64 25.91
C VAL A 19 -19.13 -7.74 26.50
N VAL A 20 -18.78 -6.48 26.78
CA VAL A 20 -19.76 -5.46 27.19
C VAL A 20 -20.65 -5.23 25.98
N GLN A 21 -21.71 -6.01 25.86
CA GLN A 21 -22.79 -5.69 24.93
C GLN A 21 -23.43 -4.39 25.43
N ALA A 22 -23.16 -3.30 24.72
CA ALA A 22 -23.81 -2.02 24.99
C ALA A 22 -25.32 -2.20 24.82
N ALA A 23 -26.07 -2.09 25.91
CA ALA A 23 -27.52 -2.13 25.88
C ALA A 23 -28.04 -0.79 25.33
N VAL A 24 -28.86 -0.83 24.28
CA VAL A 24 -29.48 0.38 23.71
C VAL A 24 -30.93 0.44 24.15
N TYR A 25 -31.35 1.59 24.65
CA TYR A 25 -32.71 1.87 25.14
C TYR A 25 -33.38 2.87 24.20
N GLN A 26 -34.66 2.64 23.90
CA GLN A 26 -35.49 3.60 23.20
C GLN A 26 -36.21 4.48 24.21
N CYS A 27 -35.93 5.77 24.19
CA CYS A 27 -36.46 6.74 25.13
C CYS A 27 -37.39 7.72 24.40
N ALA A 28 -38.61 7.86 24.90
CA ALA A 28 -39.57 8.85 24.42
C ALA A 28 -39.56 10.05 25.37
N ARG A 29 -39.12 11.22 24.89
CA ARG A 29 -39.11 12.47 25.66
C ARG A 29 -39.68 13.59 24.81
N ASP A 30 -40.65 14.33 25.34
CA ASP A 30 -41.27 15.49 24.69
C ASP A 30 -41.78 15.19 23.25
N GLY A 31 -42.36 14.01 23.05
CA GLY A 31 -42.88 13.56 21.76
C GLY A 31 -41.82 13.11 20.74
N ARG A 32 -40.54 13.02 21.13
CA ARG A 32 -39.43 12.55 20.28
C ARG A 32 -38.85 11.24 20.80
N ILE A 33 -38.43 10.39 19.87
CA ILE A 33 -37.72 9.14 20.16
C ILE A 33 -36.21 9.38 20.05
N THR A 34 -35.48 8.99 21.10
CA THR A 34 -34.02 9.03 21.17
C THR A 34 -33.49 7.68 21.63
N PHE A 35 -32.31 7.28 21.14
CA PHE A 35 -31.64 6.06 21.58
C PHE A 35 -30.52 6.41 22.56
N SER A 36 -30.44 5.70 23.68
CA SER A 36 -29.43 5.92 24.71
C SER A 36 -28.82 4.59 25.15
N ASP A 37 -27.56 4.62 25.55
CA ASP A 37 -26.84 3.55 26.22
C ASP A 37 -27.13 3.48 27.74
N ILE A 38 -27.94 4.42 28.24
CA ILE A 38 -28.38 4.51 29.64
C ILE A 38 -29.92 4.39 29.69
N PRO A 39 -30.50 3.65 30.65
CA PRO A 39 -31.95 3.57 30.77
C PRO A 39 -32.56 4.95 31.09
N CYS A 40 -33.62 5.32 30.36
CA CYS A 40 -34.36 6.58 30.58
C CYS A 40 -35.19 6.58 31.87
N SER A 41 -35.54 5.40 32.38
CA SER A 41 -36.35 5.21 33.58
C SER A 41 -36.02 3.86 34.22
N SER A 42 -36.46 3.64 35.45
CA SER A 42 -36.21 2.38 36.19
C SER A 42 -36.84 1.14 35.54
N ASP A 43 -37.86 1.33 34.71
CA ASP A 43 -38.58 0.29 33.98
C ASP A 43 -38.21 0.21 32.49
N ALA A 44 -37.26 1.04 32.03
CA ALA A 44 -36.80 1.05 30.64
C ALA A 44 -36.16 -0.31 30.29
N LYS A 45 -36.69 -0.94 29.23
CA LYS A 45 -36.19 -2.23 28.75
C LYS A 45 -35.17 -2.03 27.63
N PRO A 46 -34.06 -2.79 27.64
CA PRO A 46 -33.12 -2.76 26.53
C PRO A 46 -33.79 -3.26 25.26
N MET A 47 -33.45 -2.62 24.14
CA MET A 47 -33.90 -3.04 22.83
C MET A 47 -33.17 -4.30 22.40
N ALA A 48 -33.91 -5.26 21.85
CA ALA A 48 -33.32 -6.38 21.15
C ALA A 48 -32.77 -5.90 19.80
N LEU A 49 -31.45 -5.69 19.73
CA LEU A 49 -30.78 -5.40 18.47
C LEU A 49 -30.40 -6.71 17.78
N ASN A 50 -30.85 -6.89 16.55
CA ASN A 50 -30.37 -7.97 15.70
C ASN A 50 -29.02 -7.56 15.09
N VAL A 51 -27.95 -7.71 15.88
CA VAL A 51 -26.59 -7.41 15.43
C VAL A 51 -26.06 -8.59 14.64
N TYR A 52 -25.87 -8.39 13.33
CA TYR A 52 -25.16 -9.36 12.51
C TYR A 52 -23.69 -9.42 12.96
N THR A 53 -23.30 -10.57 13.48
CA THR A 53 -21.89 -10.89 13.71
C THR A 53 -21.45 -11.83 12.59
N PRO A 54 -20.49 -11.42 11.73
CA PRO A 54 -19.99 -12.29 10.67
C PRO A 54 -19.43 -13.59 11.25
N SER A 55 -19.52 -14.69 10.49
CA SER A 55 -18.86 -15.93 10.90
C SER A 55 -17.33 -15.76 10.83
N PRO A 56 -16.56 -16.53 11.62
CA PRO A 56 -15.10 -16.51 11.55
C PRO A 56 -14.58 -16.73 10.12
N GLU A 57 -15.22 -17.61 9.36
CA GLU A 57 -14.86 -17.89 7.96
C GLU A 57 -15.07 -16.68 7.06
N ALA A 58 -16.17 -15.93 7.26
CA ALA A 58 -16.44 -14.71 6.50
C ALA A 58 -15.40 -13.61 6.82
N VAL A 59 -14.96 -13.51 8.08
CA VAL A 59 -13.89 -12.57 8.48
C VAL A 59 -12.56 -12.98 7.85
N GLU A 60 -12.22 -14.27 7.87
CA GLU A 60 -10.98 -14.77 7.27
C GLU A 60 -10.98 -14.57 5.74
N GLN A 61 -12.09 -14.84 5.07
CA GLN A 61 -12.23 -14.62 3.64
C GLN A 61 -12.01 -13.14 3.27
N ALA A 62 -12.62 -12.22 4.02
CA ALA A 62 -12.43 -10.79 3.81
C ALA A 62 -10.97 -10.35 4.04
N ALA A 63 -10.31 -10.90 5.07
CA ALA A 63 -8.90 -10.65 5.33
C ALA A 63 -7.99 -11.15 4.19
N ASN A 64 -8.27 -12.35 3.66
CA ASN A 64 -7.52 -12.91 2.54
C ASN A 64 -7.73 -12.10 1.26
N GLN A 65 -8.96 -11.70 0.95
CA GLN A 65 -9.25 -10.80 -0.19
C GLN A 65 -8.51 -9.47 -0.08
N THR A 66 -8.48 -8.88 1.13
CA THR A 66 -7.75 -7.64 1.37
C THR A 66 -6.25 -7.83 1.09
N ARG A 67 -5.66 -8.92 1.58
CA ARG A 67 -4.24 -9.25 1.33
C ARG A 67 -3.94 -9.43 -0.15
N GLU A 68 -4.81 -10.10 -0.90
CA GLU A 68 -4.67 -10.29 -2.35
C GLU A 68 -4.70 -8.95 -3.10
N ILE A 69 -5.62 -8.05 -2.72
CA ILE A 69 -5.71 -6.71 -3.29
C ILE A 69 -4.44 -5.91 -3.00
N GLU A 70 -3.96 -5.93 -1.76
CA GLU A 70 -2.72 -5.22 -1.38
C GLU A 70 -1.50 -5.74 -2.16
N GLN A 71 -1.37 -7.06 -2.31
CA GLN A 71 -0.30 -7.67 -3.10
C GLN A 71 -0.39 -7.30 -4.57
N SER A 72 -1.60 -7.35 -5.15
CA SER A 72 -1.85 -6.96 -6.53
C SER A 72 -1.53 -5.49 -6.79
N LEU A 73 -1.92 -4.60 -5.86
CA LEU A 73 -1.59 -3.17 -5.92
C LEU A 73 -0.09 -2.93 -5.88
N ALA A 74 0.64 -3.57 -4.96
CA ALA A 74 2.08 -3.46 -4.84
C ALA A 74 2.79 -3.94 -6.13
N ASN A 75 2.37 -5.08 -6.67
CA ASN A 75 2.90 -5.63 -7.93
C ASN A 75 2.60 -4.71 -9.12
N GLY A 76 1.37 -4.20 -9.22
CA GLY A 76 0.97 -3.26 -10.27
C GLY A 76 1.71 -1.92 -10.19
N GLN A 77 2.08 -1.45 -8.99
CA GLN A 77 2.95 -0.28 -8.83
C GLN A 77 4.37 -0.55 -9.32
N LYS A 78 4.98 -1.69 -8.95
CA LYS A 78 6.30 -2.10 -9.45
C LYS A 78 6.31 -2.22 -10.97
N GLN A 79 5.29 -2.84 -11.55
CA GLN A 79 5.18 -2.99 -13.00
C GLN A 79 5.13 -1.64 -13.73
N ARG A 80 4.30 -0.70 -13.24
CA ARG A 80 4.20 0.65 -13.82
C ARG A 80 5.52 1.43 -13.73
N GLN A 81 6.23 1.32 -12.60
CA GLN A 81 7.55 1.93 -12.46
C GLN A 81 8.58 1.32 -13.42
N ALA A 82 8.56 -0.01 -13.59
CA ALA A 82 9.43 -0.70 -14.54
C ALA A 82 9.15 -0.28 -15.98
N GLU A 83 7.87 -0.15 -16.35
CA GLU A 83 7.46 0.31 -17.67
C GLU A 83 7.89 1.76 -17.92
N ALA A 84 7.68 2.66 -16.96
CA ALA A 84 8.12 4.05 -17.06
C ALA A 84 9.65 4.15 -17.27
N LEU A 85 10.44 3.37 -16.54
CA LEU A 85 11.90 3.32 -16.73
C LEU A 85 12.28 2.79 -18.12
N ARG A 86 11.59 1.77 -18.63
CA ARG A 86 11.82 1.25 -19.99
C ARG A 86 11.49 2.30 -21.05
N THR A 87 10.37 2.99 -20.91
CA THR A 87 10.00 4.10 -21.81
C THR A 87 11.05 5.21 -21.78
N GLU A 88 11.57 5.56 -20.60
CA GLU A 88 12.62 6.57 -20.47
C GLU A 88 13.92 6.12 -21.16
N ILE A 89 14.32 4.86 -20.99
CA ILE A 89 15.50 4.28 -21.68
C ILE A 89 15.35 4.39 -23.19
N GLU A 90 14.21 3.99 -23.75
CA GLU A 90 13.97 4.07 -25.19
C GLU A 90 13.95 5.53 -25.69
N ALA A 91 13.35 6.44 -24.93
CA ALA A 91 13.39 7.86 -25.25
C ALA A 91 14.83 8.42 -25.25
N LYS A 92 15.69 7.98 -24.31
CA LYS A 92 17.11 8.36 -24.27
C LYS A 92 17.88 7.81 -25.46
N LYS A 93 17.65 6.55 -25.85
CA LYS A 93 18.24 5.96 -27.06
C LYS A 93 17.83 6.73 -28.32
N GLN A 94 16.55 7.09 -28.44
CA GLN A 94 16.07 7.87 -29.57
C GLN A 94 16.69 9.27 -29.62
N LYS A 95 16.79 9.96 -28.46
CA LYS A 95 17.46 11.27 -28.39
C LYS A 95 18.93 11.19 -28.75
N MET A 96 19.64 10.17 -28.29
CA MET A 96 21.03 9.92 -28.67
C MET A 96 21.16 9.77 -30.19
N ASN A 97 20.32 8.94 -30.81
CA ASN A 97 20.35 8.73 -32.25
C ASN A 97 20.06 10.03 -33.03
N ASN A 98 19.07 10.81 -32.60
CA ASN A 98 18.74 12.08 -33.22
C ASN A 98 19.90 13.10 -33.15
N GLU A 99 20.56 13.21 -31.99
CA GLU A 99 21.73 14.08 -31.83
C GLU A 99 22.91 13.60 -32.68
N MET A 100 23.14 12.29 -32.76
CA MET A 100 24.17 11.69 -33.62
C MET A 100 23.94 12.00 -35.10
N THR A 101 22.68 11.91 -35.56
CA THR A 101 22.29 12.29 -36.92
C THR A 101 22.54 13.78 -37.16
N GLN A 102 22.12 14.66 -36.23
CA GLN A 102 22.35 16.10 -36.34
C GLN A 102 23.83 16.46 -36.40
N ILE A 103 24.68 15.81 -35.61
CA ILE A 103 26.14 16.01 -35.66
C ILE A 103 26.70 15.57 -37.02
N THR A 104 26.21 14.44 -37.56
CA THR A 104 26.62 13.94 -38.88
C THR A 104 26.21 14.89 -40.01
N GLU A 105 24.99 15.40 -39.98
CA GLU A 105 24.47 16.34 -40.98
C GLU A 105 25.19 17.69 -40.93
N ASN A 106 25.57 18.14 -39.72
CA ASN A 106 26.32 19.38 -39.52
C ASN A 106 27.84 19.23 -39.68
N LYS A 107 28.33 18.12 -40.26
CA LYS A 107 29.77 17.83 -40.43
C LYS A 107 30.55 18.95 -41.13
N ALA A 108 29.93 19.71 -42.01
CA ALA A 108 30.56 20.86 -42.67
C ALA A 108 30.86 22.04 -41.71
N ARG A 109 30.18 22.09 -40.55
CA ARG A 109 30.28 23.16 -39.55
C ARG A 109 31.14 22.78 -38.35
N SER A 110 31.31 21.48 -38.08
CA SER A 110 32.04 20.96 -36.92
C SER A 110 33.47 20.57 -37.28
N ARG A 111 34.44 21.13 -36.56
CA ARG A 111 35.87 20.82 -36.75
C ARG A 111 36.27 19.46 -36.14
N ASN A 112 35.47 18.94 -35.20
CA ASN A 112 35.80 17.76 -34.39
C ASN A 112 34.58 16.83 -34.17
N VAL A 113 33.89 16.47 -35.24
CA VAL A 113 32.71 15.58 -35.24
C VAL A 113 32.91 14.32 -34.39
N SER A 114 34.08 13.68 -34.46
CA SER A 114 34.39 12.46 -33.69
C SER A 114 34.32 12.69 -32.17
N ALA A 115 34.88 13.80 -31.69
CA ALA A 115 34.88 14.13 -30.27
C ALA A 115 33.47 14.50 -29.75
N GLU A 116 32.69 15.23 -30.57
CA GLU A 116 31.30 15.57 -30.25
C GLU A 116 30.43 14.31 -30.17
N MET A 117 30.54 13.41 -31.16
CA MET A 117 29.86 12.12 -31.15
C MET A 117 30.22 11.30 -29.91
N GLN A 118 31.52 11.21 -29.58
CA GLN A 118 31.96 10.44 -28.42
C GLN A 118 31.44 11.03 -27.10
N SER A 119 31.39 12.36 -26.99
CA SER A 119 30.79 13.03 -25.84
C SER A 119 29.29 12.73 -25.71
N VAL A 120 28.53 12.81 -26.80
CA VAL A 120 27.09 12.49 -26.82
C VAL A 120 26.84 11.04 -26.42
N THR A 121 27.56 10.09 -27.03
CA THR A 121 27.46 8.67 -26.69
C THR A 121 27.77 8.43 -25.22
N THR A 122 28.88 8.96 -24.72
CA THR A 122 29.29 8.76 -23.31
C THR A 122 28.25 9.29 -22.33
N ARG A 123 27.65 10.45 -22.62
CA ARG A 123 26.62 11.05 -21.78
C ARG A 123 25.37 10.16 -21.73
N TYR A 124 24.82 9.80 -22.89
CA TYR A 124 23.59 9.00 -22.95
C TYR A 124 23.80 7.58 -22.42
N GLN A 125 24.97 6.99 -22.64
CA GLN A 125 25.29 5.67 -22.11
C GLN A 125 25.27 5.65 -20.58
N LYS A 126 25.90 6.64 -19.92
CA LYS A 126 25.84 6.79 -18.46
C LYS A 126 24.41 6.95 -17.93
N GLU A 127 23.59 7.73 -18.62
CA GLU A 127 22.18 7.92 -18.23
C GLU A 127 21.37 6.63 -18.38
N ILE A 128 21.53 5.92 -19.49
CA ILE A 128 20.86 4.64 -19.75
C ILE A 128 21.33 3.56 -18.75
N GLU A 129 22.62 3.51 -18.43
CA GLU A 129 23.16 2.59 -17.41
C GLU A 129 22.55 2.85 -16.04
N SER A 130 22.42 4.12 -15.63
CA SER A 130 21.76 4.48 -14.39
C SER A 130 20.29 4.05 -14.36
N LEU A 131 19.55 4.24 -15.46
CA LEU A 131 18.15 3.80 -15.58
C LEU A 131 18.03 2.27 -15.57
N ASN A 132 18.93 1.55 -16.24
CA ASN A 132 18.99 0.08 -16.21
C ASN A 132 19.29 -0.44 -14.81
N GLN A 133 20.18 0.21 -14.06
CA GLN A 133 20.46 -0.16 -12.67
C GLN A 133 19.23 0.02 -11.77
N LYS A 134 18.49 1.12 -11.94
CA LYS A 134 17.21 1.33 -11.24
C LYS A 134 16.19 0.24 -11.59
N LEU A 135 16.07 -0.11 -12.88
CA LEU A 135 15.17 -1.15 -13.35
C LEU A 135 15.54 -2.53 -12.77
N SER A 136 16.82 -2.89 -12.78
CA SER A 136 17.31 -4.14 -12.19
C SER A 136 17.05 -4.21 -10.69
N THR A 137 17.30 -3.11 -9.97
CA THR A 137 17.04 -3.02 -8.52
C THR A 137 15.55 -3.16 -8.19
N LEU A 138 14.69 -2.60 -9.04
CA LEU A 138 13.24 -2.70 -8.90
C LEU A 138 12.73 -4.13 -9.16
N GLN A 139 13.34 -4.85 -10.10
CA GLN A 139 12.98 -6.23 -10.44
C GLN A 139 13.52 -7.27 -9.45
N ALA A 140 14.61 -6.97 -8.75
CA ALA A 140 15.21 -7.84 -7.74
C ALA A 140 14.48 -7.80 -6.37
N LYS A 141 13.52 -6.89 -6.19
CA LYS A 141 12.71 -6.71 -4.97
C LYS A 141 11.28 -7.19 -5.18
#